data_AF-A0A1V2UEU2-F1
#
_entry.id   AF-A0A1V2UEU2-F1
#
_cell.length_a   1.000
_cell.length_b   1.000
_cell.length_c   1.000
_cell.angle_alpha   90.00
_cell.angle_beta   90.00
_cell.angle_gamma   90.00
#
_symmetry.space_group_name_H-M   'P 1'
#
loop_
_entity.id
_entity.type
_entity.pdbx_description
1 polymer ?
#
loop_
_entity_poly.entity_id
_entity_poly.type
_entity_poly.pdbx_seq_one_letter_code
_entity_poly.pdbx_strand_id
1 'polypeptide(L)'
;MTHPKWLSILSLVALAIPTVVANQMTFATETEKAVEGTPLEQIGQAPVIFANDRTLYVGDFFNPLDGVFFYDHEDGSSQPALENVIYDDVDMNQPGKYKVTYAIEDSDHNRTEKSITVTVLDHVADIVFPQNPIVISQYSSFSPLPQSLGITSHDSQGVETTDSIFILENTVDTNKAGTYSITYCVPSIHGDPVVIKKLNVTVIRTK
;
A
#
# COMPACT_ATOMS: atom_id res chain seq x y z
N MET A 1 14.46 84.49 25.50
CA MET A 1 15.75 83.98 26.02
C MET A 1 16.27 82.92 25.07
N THR A 2 17.42 83.20 24.43
CA THR A 2 18.51 82.26 24.06
C THR A 2 18.17 80.84 23.54
N HIS A 3 18.33 80.68 22.22
CA HIS A 3 19.20 79.70 21.52
C HIS A 3 18.85 78.18 21.46
N PRO A 4 19.40 77.43 20.46
CA PRO A 4 18.61 76.63 19.49
C PRO A 4 19.14 75.18 19.29
N LYS A 5 18.82 74.59 18.10
CA LYS A 5 19.46 73.46 17.32
C LYS A 5 18.50 72.27 17.15
N TRP A 6 17.90 71.95 15.99
CA TRP A 6 18.36 71.64 14.62
C TRP A 6 19.26 70.40 14.47
N LEU A 7 18.70 69.42 13.75
CA LEU A 7 19.27 68.27 13.02
C LEU A 7 20.24 67.34 13.75
N SER A 8 19.81 66.09 13.92
CA SER A 8 20.73 64.95 13.95
C SER A 8 20.59 64.16 12.65
N ILE A 9 21.68 64.21 11.91
CA ILE A 9 21.93 63.65 10.59
C ILE A 9 22.28 62.17 10.76
N LEU A 10 21.91 61.32 9.80
CA LEU A 10 22.37 59.93 9.73
C LEU A 10 23.90 59.87 9.84
N SER A 11 24.41 59.22 10.88
CA SER A 11 25.82 58.85 10.95
C SER A 11 26.03 57.58 10.13
N LEU A 12 26.45 57.75 8.88
CA LEU A 12 26.95 56.68 8.03
C LEU A 12 28.36 56.29 8.52
N VAL A 13 28.48 55.15 9.20
CA VAL A 13 29.79 54.56 9.51
C VAL A 13 30.18 53.67 8.34
N ALA A 14 31.11 54.15 7.51
CA ALA A 14 31.81 53.33 6.55
C ALA A 14 32.78 52.39 7.29
N LEU A 15 32.48 51.10 7.36
CA LEU A 15 33.47 50.09 7.70
C LEU A 15 34.34 49.81 6.47
N ALA A 16 35.61 50.20 6.55
CA ALA A 16 36.63 49.80 5.61
C ALA A 16 36.83 48.27 5.69
N ILE A 17 36.75 47.61 4.54
CA ILE A 17 37.09 46.19 4.36
C ILE A 17 38.62 46.09 4.34
N PRO A 18 39.28 45.27 5.19
CA PRO A 18 40.72 45.08 5.07
C PRO A 18 41.04 44.30 3.79
N THR A 19 41.96 44.85 3.00
CA THR A 19 42.58 44.20 1.85
C THR A 19 43.32 42.94 2.30
N VAL A 20 42.90 41.77 1.80
CA VAL A 20 43.67 40.53 1.96
C VAL A 20 44.86 40.59 1.00
N VAL A 21 46.06 40.63 1.58
CA VAL A 21 47.32 40.45 0.88
C VAL A 21 47.38 38.99 0.41
N ALA A 22 47.52 38.78 -0.90
CA ALA A 22 47.71 37.46 -1.49
C ALA A 22 49.07 36.89 -1.02
N ASN A 23 49.04 35.93 -0.11
CA ASN A 23 50.20 35.10 0.18
C ASN A 23 50.29 34.04 -0.92
N GLN A 24 51.35 34.08 -1.72
CA GLN A 24 51.61 33.06 -2.73
C GLN A 24 52.11 31.80 -2.02
N MET A 25 51.16 30.90 -1.71
CA MET A 25 51.48 29.54 -1.32
C MET A 25 51.85 28.76 -2.57
N THR A 26 53.12 28.42 -2.70
CA THR A 26 53.63 27.51 -3.71
C THR A 26 53.01 26.14 -3.47
N PHE A 27 52.08 25.71 -4.33
CA PHE A 27 51.61 24.34 -4.33
C PHE A 27 52.71 23.46 -4.94
N ALA A 28 53.38 22.68 -4.10
CA ALA A 28 54.14 21.55 -4.59
C ALA A 28 53.14 20.53 -5.15
N THR A 29 53.28 20.19 -6.43
CA THR A 29 52.52 19.12 -7.06
C THR A 29 53.02 17.79 -6.49
N GLU A 30 52.41 17.35 -5.39
CA GLU A 30 52.55 15.98 -4.95
C GLU A 30 51.60 15.16 -5.84
N THR A 31 52.17 14.32 -6.68
CA THR A 31 51.42 13.38 -7.51
C THR A 31 50.70 12.41 -6.59
N GLU A 32 49.44 12.69 -6.28
CA GLU A 32 48.53 11.74 -5.67
C GLU A 32 48.37 10.60 -6.68
N LYS A 33 49.07 9.49 -6.41
CA LYS A 33 48.91 8.26 -7.15
C LYS A 33 47.47 7.82 -6.91
N ALA A 34 46.61 8.01 -7.90
CA ALA A 34 45.27 7.43 -7.91
C ALA A 34 45.40 5.96 -7.54
N VAL A 35 44.90 5.59 -6.36
CA VAL A 35 44.55 4.20 -6.09
C VAL A 35 43.33 3.99 -6.97
N GLU A 36 43.58 3.56 -8.22
CA GLU A 36 42.54 2.92 -9.03
C GLU A 36 42.04 1.76 -8.18
N GLY A 37 40.92 1.96 -7.49
CA GLY A 37 40.16 0.88 -6.90
C GLY A 37 39.87 -0.08 -8.02
N THR A 38 40.38 -1.30 -7.91
CA THR A 38 40.01 -2.41 -8.79
C THR A 38 38.49 -2.43 -8.91
N PRO A 39 37.91 -2.46 -10.13
CA PRO A 39 36.48 -2.65 -10.31
C PRO A 39 36.06 -3.86 -9.49
N LEU A 40 35.05 -3.70 -8.63
CA LEU A 40 34.49 -4.81 -7.87
C LEU A 40 34.06 -5.87 -8.89
N GLU A 41 34.65 -7.06 -8.82
CA GLU A 41 34.37 -8.13 -9.75
C GLU A 41 32.97 -8.67 -9.39
N GLN A 42 31.98 -8.30 -10.18
CA GLN A 42 30.61 -8.77 -10.02
C GLN A 42 30.55 -10.25 -10.44
N ILE A 43 30.71 -11.14 -9.46
CA ILE A 43 30.65 -12.60 -9.59
C ILE A 43 29.32 -13.06 -8.98
N GLY A 44 28.81 -14.25 -9.35
CA GLY A 44 27.59 -14.80 -8.74
C GLY A 44 26.28 -14.39 -9.44
N GLN A 45 25.15 -14.85 -8.89
CA GLN A 45 23.81 -14.54 -9.39
C GLN A 45 23.21 -13.38 -8.60
N ALA A 46 22.37 -12.57 -9.24
CA ALA A 46 21.64 -11.54 -8.52
C ALA A 46 20.57 -12.14 -7.58
N PRO A 47 20.32 -11.53 -6.42
CA PRO A 47 19.33 -12.00 -5.47
C PRO A 47 17.91 -11.94 -6.05
N VAL A 48 17.01 -12.80 -5.57
CA VAL A 48 15.60 -12.84 -5.97
C VAL A 48 14.71 -12.32 -4.86
N ILE A 49 13.84 -11.35 -5.18
CA ILE A 49 12.87 -10.77 -4.22
C ILE A 49 11.48 -11.38 -4.40
N PHE A 50 10.96 -11.97 -3.32
CA PHE A 50 9.60 -12.46 -3.21
C PHE A 50 8.77 -11.44 -2.44
N ALA A 51 7.87 -10.79 -3.17
CA ALA A 51 6.90 -9.83 -2.68
C ALA A 51 5.71 -9.88 -3.64
N ASN A 52 4.50 -9.69 -3.11
CA ASN A 52 3.26 -9.71 -3.88
C ASN A 52 2.50 -8.39 -3.66
N ASP A 53 1.68 -8.04 -4.64
CA ASP A 53 0.70 -6.97 -4.49
C ASP A 53 -0.23 -7.25 -3.31
N ARG A 54 -0.70 -6.19 -2.67
CA ARG A 54 -1.55 -6.28 -1.48
C ARG A 54 -2.79 -5.40 -1.65
N THR A 55 -3.89 -5.86 -1.07
CA THR A 55 -5.11 -5.06 -0.91
C THR A 55 -5.38 -4.91 0.58
N LEU A 56 -5.54 -3.66 1.01
CA LEU A 56 -5.82 -3.27 2.38
C LEU A 56 -6.99 -2.28 2.37
N TYR A 57 -7.56 -2.00 3.54
CA TYR A 57 -8.60 -0.99 3.73
C TYR A 57 -8.05 0.23 4.45
N VAL A 58 -8.73 1.38 4.30
CA VAL A 58 -8.41 2.60 5.05
C VAL A 58 -8.38 2.28 6.54
N GLY A 59 -7.33 2.74 7.22
CA GLY A 59 -7.11 2.51 8.65
C GLY A 59 -6.45 1.18 9.02
N ASP A 60 -6.21 0.28 8.06
CA ASP A 60 -5.45 -0.95 8.32
C ASP A 60 -4.02 -0.62 8.77
N PHE A 61 -3.44 -1.50 9.57
CA PHE A 61 -1.99 -1.43 9.86
C PHE A 61 -1.21 -1.91 8.64
N PHE A 62 -0.32 -1.06 8.13
CA PHE A 62 0.56 -1.41 7.04
C PHE A 62 2.01 -1.52 7.51
N ASN A 63 2.58 -2.72 7.34
CA ASN A 63 4.01 -2.95 7.42
C ASN A 63 4.54 -3.34 6.03
N PRO A 64 5.46 -2.57 5.43
CA PRO A 64 5.98 -2.88 4.10
C PRO A 64 6.67 -4.25 4.05
N LEU A 65 7.24 -4.74 5.16
CA LEU A 65 8.00 -5.99 5.19
C LEU A 65 7.12 -7.27 5.28
N ASP A 66 5.82 -7.16 5.50
CA ASP A 66 4.96 -8.33 5.73
C ASP A 66 4.92 -9.28 4.52
N GLY A 67 5.37 -10.52 4.71
CA GLY A 67 5.41 -11.50 3.62
C GLY A 67 6.42 -11.19 2.50
N VAL A 68 7.39 -10.31 2.78
CA VAL A 68 8.55 -10.07 1.91
C VAL A 68 9.70 -10.97 2.37
N PHE A 69 10.39 -11.60 1.42
CA PHE A 69 11.63 -12.34 1.66
C PHE A 69 12.49 -12.30 0.41
N PHE A 70 13.79 -12.53 0.58
CA PHE A 70 14.71 -12.66 -0.54
C PHE A 70 15.59 -13.89 -0.39
N TYR A 71 16.08 -14.36 -1.53
CA TYR A 71 16.95 -15.52 -1.64
C TYR A 71 18.07 -15.20 -2.62
N ASP A 72 19.28 -15.50 -2.21
CA ASP A 72 20.46 -15.51 -3.05
C ASP A 72 21.05 -16.94 -3.15
N HIS A 73 21.64 -17.29 -4.29
CA HIS A 73 22.16 -18.65 -4.49
C HIS A 73 23.45 -18.88 -3.70
N GLU A 74 24.32 -17.88 -3.64
CA GLU A 74 25.64 -17.92 -3.03
C GLU A 74 25.58 -17.52 -1.54
N ASP A 75 24.77 -16.51 -1.19
CA ASP A 75 24.64 -15.94 0.16
C ASP A 75 23.44 -16.47 0.97
N GLY A 76 22.53 -17.19 0.32
CA GLY A 76 21.34 -17.79 0.95
C GLY A 76 20.19 -16.81 1.20
N SER A 77 19.28 -17.17 2.12
CA SER A 77 18.08 -16.37 2.42
C SER A 77 18.25 -15.54 3.69
N SER A 78 17.80 -14.29 3.67
CA SER A 78 17.70 -13.44 4.85
C SER A 78 16.34 -12.73 4.94
N GLN A 79 15.98 -12.26 6.13
CA GLN A 79 14.78 -11.44 6.33
C GLN A 79 15.06 -10.00 5.87
N PRO A 80 14.13 -9.35 5.17
CA PRO A 80 14.27 -7.96 4.78
C PRO A 80 14.19 -7.03 5.99
N ALA A 81 14.89 -5.91 5.89
CA ALA A 81 14.87 -4.80 6.84
C ALA A 81 14.36 -3.53 6.15
N LEU A 82 14.03 -2.51 6.94
CA LEU A 82 13.49 -1.24 6.43
C LEU A 82 14.46 -0.54 5.45
N GLU A 83 15.76 -0.74 5.59
CA GLU A 83 16.77 -0.21 4.65
C GLU A 83 16.65 -0.78 3.24
N ASN A 84 16.01 -1.95 3.08
CA ASN A 84 15.74 -2.54 1.78
C ASN A 84 14.51 -1.94 1.09
N VAL A 85 13.73 -1.11 1.78
CA VAL A 85 12.61 -0.36 1.21
C VAL A 85 13.14 0.97 0.67
N ILE A 86 13.34 1.06 -0.64
CA ILE A 86 13.92 2.25 -1.29
C ILE A 86 12.88 3.28 -1.73
N TYR A 87 11.61 2.89 -1.76
CA TYR A 87 10.49 3.78 -2.04
C TYR A 87 9.22 3.23 -1.39
N ASP A 88 8.46 4.11 -0.74
CA ASP A 88 7.15 3.82 -0.16
C ASP A 88 6.35 5.12 -0.14
N ASP A 89 5.21 5.14 -0.85
CA ASP A 89 4.27 6.26 -0.87
C ASP A 89 2.89 5.90 -0.30
N VAL A 90 2.77 4.76 0.39
CA VAL A 90 1.49 4.24 0.86
C VAL A 90 0.85 5.19 1.88
N ASP A 91 -0.34 5.70 1.57
CA ASP A 91 -1.18 6.44 2.50
C ASP A 91 -2.40 5.61 2.93
N MET A 92 -2.33 5.07 4.15
CA MET A 92 -3.41 4.25 4.73
C MET A 92 -4.66 5.05 5.12
N ASN A 93 -4.69 6.37 4.90
CA ASN A 93 -5.84 7.21 5.16
C ASN A 93 -6.63 7.57 3.90
N GLN A 94 -6.13 7.21 2.72
CA GLN A 94 -6.72 7.58 1.44
C GLN A 94 -6.88 6.34 0.55
N PRO A 95 -8.09 6.09 0.00
CA PRO A 95 -8.24 5.05 -1.01
C PRO A 95 -7.41 5.36 -2.25
N GLY A 96 -6.72 4.36 -2.77
CA GLY A 96 -5.80 4.56 -3.89
C GLY A 96 -4.92 3.35 -4.19
N LYS A 97 -4.13 3.48 -5.25
CA LYS A 97 -3.06 2.53 -5.58
C LYS A 97 -1.72 3.21 -5.33
N TYR A 98 -0.91 2.55 -4.52
CA TYR A 98 0.37 3.03 -4.03
C TYR A 98 1.46 2.03 -4.42
N LYS A 99 2.71 2.48 -4.41
CA LYS A 99 3.85 1.68 -4.84
C LYS A 99 4.86 1.57 -3.70
N VAL A 100 5.34 0.34 -3.51
CA VAL A 100 6.49 0.07 -2.65
C VAL A 100 7.57 -0.58 -3.50
N THR A 101 8.79 -0.06 -3.42
CA THR A 101 9.94 -0.61 -4.15
C THR A 101 10.99 -1.09 -3.16
N TYR A 102 11.39 -2.35 -3.34
CA TYR A 102 12.46 -2.99 -2.58
C TYR A 102 13.73 -3.06 -3.42
N ALA A 103 14.88 -2.95 -2.77
CA ALA A 103 16.18 -3.25 -3.36
C ALA A 103 17.03 -4.10 -2.42
N ILE A 104 17.66 -5.13 -2.97
CA ILE A 104 18.63 -5.98 -2.28
C ILE A 104 19.91 -5.99 -3.10
N GLU A 105 21.04 -5.81 -2.42
CA GLU A 105 22.38 -5.99 -2.95
C GLU A 105 23.04 -7.14 -2.17
N ASP A 106 23.64 -8.08 -2.88
CA ASP A 106 24.38 -9.21 -2.29
C ASP A 106 25.84 -8.82 -1.95
N SER A 107 26.62 -9.78 -1.44
CA SER A 107 28.01 -9.52 -1.06
C SER A 107 28.96 -9.27 -2.25
N ASP A 108 28.58 -9.70 -3.46
CA ASP A 108 29.29 -9.50 -4.72
C ASP A 108 28.79 -8.26 -5.50
N HIS A 109 27.96 -7.43 -4.87
CA HIS A 109 27.37 -6.21 -5.41
C HIS A 109 26.40 -6.43 -6.60
N ASN A 110 25.83 -7.63 -6.74
CA ASN A 110 24.66 -7.82 -7.59
C ASN A 110 23.41 -7.23 -6.93
N ARG A 111 22.66 -6.44 -7.68
CA ARG A 111 21.51 -5.70 -7.15
C ARG A 111 20.22 -6.02 -7.90
N THR A 112 19.17 -6.32 -7.14
CA THR A 112 17.81 -6.55 -7.65
C THR A 112 16.85 -5.54 -7.06
N GLU A 113 15.98 -4.99 -7.90
CA GLU A 113 14.84 -4.18 -7.48
C GLU A 113 13.52 -4.87 -7.80
N LYS A 114 12.52 -4.68 -6.94
CA LYS A 114 11.15 -5.12 -7.21
C LYS A 114 10.15 -4.13 -6.65
N SER A 115 9.17 -3.76 -7.47
CA SER A 115 8.03 -2.95 -7.03
C SER A 115 6.79 -3.81 -6.85
N ILE A 116 5.98 -3.50 -5.84
CA ILE A 116 4.63 -4.03 -5.64
C ILE A 116 3.62 -2.89 -5.64
N THR A 117 2.38 -3.22 -5.95
CA THR A 117 1.23 -2.32 -5.79
C THR A 117 0.53 -2.63 -4.47
N VAL A 118 0.32 -1.60 -3.65
CA VAL A 118 -0.56 -1.64 -2.48
C VAL A 118 -1.84 -0.90 -2.84
N THR A 119 -2.96 -1.61 -2.92
CA THR A 119 -4.29 -1.02 -3.14
C THR A 119 -4.95 -0.79 -1.79
N VAL A 120 -5.20 0.47 -1.44
CA VAL A 120 -6.00 0.84 -0.27
C VAL A 120 -7.43 1.08 -0.77
N LEU A 121 -8.38 0.29 -0.29
CA LEU A 121 -9.80 0.42 -0.58
C LEU A 121 -10.51 1.19 0.53
N ASP A 122 -11.61 1.83 0.18
CA ASP A 122 -12.50 2.39 1.20
C ASP A 122 -13.36 1.27 1.82
N HIS A 123 -14.07 1.56 2.90
CA HIS A 123 -14.96 0.56 3.50
C HIS A 123 -16.12 0.21 2.56
N VAL A 124 -16.56 -1.05 2.63
CA VAL A 124 -17.71 -1.50 1.84
C VAL A 124 -18.97 -0.73 2.26
N ALA A 125 -19.59 -0.07 1.29
CA ALA A 125 -20.80 0.71 1.52
C ALA A 125 -22.03 -0.18 1.63
N ASP A 126 -22.15 -1.16 0.72
CA ASP A 126 -23.32 -2.03 0.65
C ASP A 126 -23.08 -3.35 -0.10
N ILE A 127 -23.96 -4.33 0.15
CA ILE A 127 -24.14 -5.54 -0.66
C ILE A 127 -25.40 -5.36 -1.52
N VAL A 128 -25.27 -5.51 -2.83
CA VAL A 128 -26.34 -5.30 -3.80
C VAL A 128 -26.86 -6.66 -4.28
N PHE A 129 -28.16 -6.87 -4.10
CA PHE A 129 -28.87 -8.02 -4.64
C PHE A 129 -29.56 -7.63 -5.95
N PRO A 130 -29.29 -8.30 -7.07
CA PRO A 130 -30.00 -8.01 -8.33
C PRO A 130 -31.49 -8.37 -8.22
N GLN A 131 -31.81 -9.31 -7.33
CA GLN A 131 -33.17 -9.73 -7.04
C GLN A 131 -33.30 -10.12 -5.56
N ASN A 132 -34.35 -9.61 -4.90
CA ASN A 132 -34.76 -10.03 -3.56
C ASN A 132 -36.28 -9.83 -3.39
N PRO A 133 -37.08 -10.89 -3.16
CA PRO A 133 -36.69 -12.28 -2.96
C PRO A 133 -36.34 -13.01 -4.26
N ILE A 134 -35.49 -14.02 -4.14
CA ILE A 134 -35.30 -15.03 -5.19
C ILE A 134 -36.38 -16.10 -5.04
N VAL A 135 -36.95 -16.56 -6.15
CA VAL A 135 -37.96 -17.64 -6.17
C VAL A 135 -37.42 -18.83 -6.94
N ILE A 136 -37.46 -20.02 -6.33
CA ILE A 136 -37.00 -21.28 -6.92
C ILE A 136 -38.03 -22.40 -6.72
N SER A 137 -37.98 -23.42 -7.57
CA SER A 137 -38.85 -24.60 -7.44
C SER A 137 -38.30 -25.60 -6.42
N GLN A 138 -39.18 -26.31 -5.73
CA GLN A 138 -38.81 -27.41 -4.85
C GLN A 138 -37.98 -28.46 -5.62
N TYR A 139 -36.93 -28.95 -4.99
CA TYR A 139 -35.93 -29.88 -5.52
C TYR A 139 -35.03 -29.31 -6.63
N SER A 140 -35.11 -28.02 -6.96
CA SER A 140 -34.13 -27.42 -7.86
C SER A 140 -32.75 -27.39 -7.22
N SER A 141 -31.70 -27.48 -8.03
CA SER A 141 -30.36 -27.12 -7.58
C SER A 141 -30.34 -25.63 -7.21
N PHE A 142 -29.53 -25.28 -6.20
CA PHE A 142 -29.38 -23.91 -5.74
C PHE A 142 -27.96 -23.71 -5.20
N SER A 143 -27.26 -22.72 -5.74
CA SER A 143 -25.93 -22.30 -5.28
C SER A 143 -26.04 -20.99 -4.51
N PRO A 144 -25.69 -20.93 -3.22
CA PRO A 144 -25.77 -19.71 -2.42
C PRO A 144 -24.58 -18.76 -2.65
N LEU A 145 -23.63 -19.10 -3.53
CA LEU A 145 -22.44 -18.29 -3.75
C LEU A 145 -22.81 -16.93 -4.38
N PRO A 146 -22.22 -15.80 -3.92
CA PRO A 146 -22.50 -14.47 -4.45
C PRO A 146 -22.44 -14.40 -5.99
N GLN A 147 -21.38 -14.94 -6.58
CA GLN A 147 -21.21 -14.96 -8.03
C GLN A 147 -22.27 -15.78 -8.78
N SER A 148 -22.83 -16.84 -8.17
CA SER A 148 -23.90 -17.62 -8.78
C SER A 148 -25.24 -16.87 -8.83
N LEU A 149 -25.40 -15.86 -7.99
CA LEU A 149 -26.63 -15.08 -7.83
C LEU A 149 -26.50 -13.65 -8.38
N GLY A 150 -25.34 -13.29 -8.95
CA GLY A 150 -25.05 -11.94 -9.44
C GLY A 150 -25.01 -10.89 -8.32
N ILE A 151 -24.75 -11.31 -7.09
CA ILE A 151 -24.61 -10.41 -5.93
C ILE A 151 -23.28 -9.68 -6.08
N THR A 152 -23.30 -8.36 -5.91
CA THR A 152 -22.09 -7.54 -5.94
C THR A 152 -21.95 -6.74 -4.65
N SER A 153 -20.74 -6.25 -4.39
CA SER A 153 -20.51 -5.19 -3.40
C SER A 153 -19.56 -4.17 -3.97
N HIS A 154 -19.68 -2.94 -3.47
CA HIS A 154 -18.78 -1.85 -3.81
C HIS A 154 -18.35 -1.13 -2.54
N ASP A 155 -17.11 -0.62 -2.53
CA ASP A 155 -16.70 0.36 -1.53
C ASP A 155 -17.45 1.71 -1.69
N SER A 156 -17.28 2.63 -0.75
CA SER A 156 -17.91 3.96 -0.82
C SER A 156 -17.48 4.81 -2.02
N GLN A 157 -16.42 4.43 -2.73
CA GLN A 157 -15.96 5.09 -3.94
C GLN A 157 -16.44 4.38 -5.22
N GLY A 158 -17.16 3.26 -5.08
CA GLY A 158 -17.72 2.48 -6.19
C GLY A 158 -16.79 1.40 -6.75
N VAL A 159 -15.64 1.14 -6.13
CA VAL A 159 -14.74 0.05 -6.52
C VAL A 159 -15.37 -1.29 -6.14
N GLU A 160 -15.35 -2.26 -7.05
CA GLU A 160 -15.93 -3.59 -6.81
C GLU A 160 -15.17 -4.35 -5.71
N THR A 161 -15.92 -4.93 -4.77
CA THR A 161 -15.40 -5.67 -3.61
C THR A 161 -16.05 -7.04 -3.43
N THR A 162 -16.70 -7.57 -4.48
CA THR A 162 -17.53 -8.79 -4.44
C THR A 162 -16.83 -9.99 -3.79
N ASP A 163 -15.52 -10.13 -3.98
CA ASP A 163 -14.71 -11.22 -3.40
C ASP A 163 -14.58 -11.15 -1.87
N SER A 164 -14.98 -10.04 -1.25
CA SER A 164 -14.99 -9.84 0.20
C SER A 164 -16.32 -10.25 0.85
N ILE A 165 -17.28 -10.76 0.07
CA ILE A 165 -18.58 -11.22 0.59
C ILE A 165 -18.49 -12.67 1.08
N PHE A 166 -18.87 -12.89 2.32
CA PHE A 166 -18.97 -14.20 2.96
C PHE A 166 -20.43 -14.57 3.28
N ILE A 167 -20.71 -15.86 3.34
CA ILE A 167 -22.00 -16.38 3.84
C ILE A 167 -21.90 -16.56 5.34
N LEU A 168 -22.63 -15.75 6.10
CA LEU A 168 -22.70 -15.84 7.55
C LEU A 168 -23.69 -16.94 7.99
N GLU A 169 -24.81 -17.07 7.30
CA GLU A 169 -25.84 -18.06 7.58
C GLU A 169 -26.60 -18.44 6.29
N ASN A 170 -26.97 -19.71 6.15
CA ASN A 170 -27.83 -20.17 5.07
C ASN A 170 -28.88 -21.14 5.61
N THR A 171 -30.16 -20.79 5.45
CA THR A 171 -31.30 -21.59 5.92
C THR A 171 -32.07 -22.27 4.80
N VAL A 172 -31.64 -22.12 3.54
CA VAL A 172 -32.38 -22.60 2.36
C VAL A 172 -32.46 -24.12 2.34
N ASP A 173 -33.68 -24.65 2.39
CA ASP A 173 -33.99 -26.06 2.17
C ASP A 173 -34.85 -26.22 0.90
N THR A 174 -34.23 -26.65 -0.19
CA THR A 174 -34.92 -26.85 -1.47
C THR A 174 -35.86 -28.06 -1.45
N ASN A 175 -35.78 -28.95 -0.46
CA ASN A 175 -36.66 -30.11 -0.35
C ASN A 175 -38.00 -29.77 0.29
N LYS A 176 -38.19 -28.56 0.80
CA LYS A 176 -39.41 -28.14 1.48
C LYS A 176 -39.85 -26.78 0.98
N ALA A 177 -41.08 -26.69 0.46
CA ALA A 177 -41.67 -25.41 0.10
C ALA A 177 -41.78 -24.50 1.33
N GLY A 178 -41.40 -23.23 1.18
CA GLY A 178 -41.30 -22.29 2.30
C GLY A 178 -40.53 -21.03 1.92
N THR A 179 -40.39 -20.13 2.89
CA THR A 179 -39.50 -18.97 2.79
C THR A 179 -38.30 -19.19 3.68
N TYR A 180 -37.12 -18.94 3.13
CA TYR A 180 -35.82 -19.10 3.76
C TYR A 180 -35.01 -17.83 3.55
N SER A 181 -33.83 -17.79 4.15
CA SER A 181 -32.91 -16.68 3.97
C SER A 181 -31.45 -17.11 3.96
N ILE A 182 -30.64 -16.29 3.29
CA ILE A 182 -29.19 -16.31 3.36
C ILE A 182 -28.76 -14.97 3.94
N THR A 183 -27.91 -15.00 4.96
CA THR A 183 -27.30 -13.81 5.54
C THR A 183 -25.88 -13.72 4.99
N TYR A 184 -25.63 -12.69 4.18
CA TYR A 184 -24.29 -12.36 3.68
C TYR A 184 -23.65 -11.31 4.58
N CYS A 185 -22.33 -11.36 4.68
CA CYS A 185 -21.56 -10.33 5.36
C CYS A 185 -20.28 -9.94 4.60
N VAL A 186 -19.86 -8.69 4.77
CA VAL A 186 -18.46 -8.28 4.53
C VAL A 186 -17.85 -7.99 5.90
N PRO A 187 -16.91 -8.83 6.40
CA PRO A 187 -16.26 -8.60 7.68
C PRO A 187 -15.28 -7.43 7.58
N SER A 188 -15.19 -6.63 8.63
CA SER A 188 -14.10 -5.66 8.82
C SER A 188 -13.02 -6.29 9.69
N ILE A 189 -11.75 -6.08 9.33
CA ILE A 189 -10.60 -6.53 10.12
C ILE A 189 -10.19 -5.52 11.21
N HIS A 190 -10.74 -4.30 11.19
CA HIS A 190 -10.55 -3.27 12.21
C HIS A 190 -11.89 -2.58 12.54
N GLY A 191 -12.51 -2.93 13.68
CA GLY A 191 -13.76 -2.30 14.13
C GLY A 191 -14.93 -2.40 13.14
N ASP A 192 -16.01 -1.63 13.33
CA ASP A 192 -17.18 -1.64 12.42
C ASP A 192 -17.01 -0.60 11.29
N PRO A 193 -17.44 -0.87 10.03
CA PRO A 193 -18.67 -1.58 9.71
C PRO A 193 -18.46 -2.95 9.05
N VAL A 194 -18.96 -3.98 9.74
CA VAL A 194 -19.43 -5.20 9.09
C VAL A 194 -20.72 -4.88 8.33
N VAL A 195 -20.73 -5.05 7.00
CA VAL A 195 -21.98 -4.97 6.23
C VAL A 195 -22.67 -6.33 6.33
N ILE A 196 -23.88 -6.39 6.89
CA ILE A 196 -24.68 -7.62 6.96
C ILE A 196 -25.98 -7.41 6.22
N LYS A 197 -26.29 -8.27 5.24
CA LYS A 197 -27.53 -8.20 4.48
C LYS A 197 -28.17 -9.57 4.30
N LYS A 198 -29.50 -9.58 4.40
CA LYS A 198 -30.31 -10.79 4.31
C LYS A 198 -31.01 -10.86 2.94
N LEU A 199 -30.74 -11.92 2.21
CA LEU A 199 -31.42 -12.29 0.98
C LEU A 199 -32.54 -13.28 1.28
N ASN A 200 -33.77 -12.98 0.89
CA ASN A 200 -34.90 -13.90 1.04
C ASN A 200 -34.98 -14.84 -0.16
N VAL A 201 -35.24 -16.12 0.10
CA VAL A 201 -35.41 -17.16 -0.91
C VAL A 201 -36.73 -17.89 -0.67
N THR A 202 -37.61 -17.91 -1.67
CA THR A 202 -38.89 -18.62 -1.62
C THR A 202 -38.81 -19.90 -2.46
N VAL A 203 -39.00 -21.04 -1.81
CA VAL A 203 -39.13 -22.34 -2.47
C VAL A 203 -40.62 -22.62 -2.69
N ILE A 204 -41.05 -22.68 -3.94
CA ILE A 204 -42.43 -23.00 -4.31
C ILE A 204 -42.56 -24.48 -4.69
N ARG A 205 -43.71 -25.09 -4.38
CA ARG A 205 -44.00 -26.46 -4.83
C ARG A 205 -43.92 -26.53 -6.35
N THR A 206 -43.24 -27.55 -6.84
CA THR A 206 -43.29 -27.92 -8.25
C THR A 206 -44.72 -28.34 -8.58
N LYS A 207 -45.25 -27.84 -9.71
CA LYS A 207 -46.58 -28.20 -10.18
C LYS A 207 -46.62 -29.64 -10.70
#